data_AF-A0A7W6D2A5-F1
#
_entry.id   AF-A0A7W6D2A5-F1
#
_cell.length_a   1.000
_cell.length_b   1.000
_cell.length_c   1.000
_cell.angle_alpha   90.00
_cell.angle_beta   90.00
_cell.angle_gamma   90.00
#
_symmetry.space_group_name_H-M   'P 1'
#
loop_
_entity.id
_entity.type
_entity.pdbx_description
1 polymer ?
#
loop_
_entity_poly.entity_id
_entity_poly.type
_entity_poly.pdbx_seq_one_letter_code
_entity_poly.pdbx_strand_id
1 'polypeptide(L)'
;MTDVIKVIIDEPQVIKVIEAGPQGPAGPAADTSALLPRAGLAAAKDAADLTAMQSDAEVLAVFLQSSKTYDIGSAIPAKPVFGPGKLVRSGATLGGFQPAFDAYRCNSIYAPDDPIKALGFPATPGHYSTIYSPGSKAHLAARLTRSTLFGVRNIENPGADVDRVDLFGDGAGRRMMFGERITGLGTIALEQAGAQEFTGHNFWFDGGGSGVAIAPGSPGWDYQGLETRNPGIGAKILAAAVPAASRAEVAYLTAVSRDAMNLTIKGVDSFAGGYRALAYNFLAYRSNAIGTDIFRDGVFLKEATGMGHRNGMQWQEGSYVGLFGTYNAFATVRGSNVFMLGRNNAGNVPDINGSVLIGIDQLNAGAYTSLADVFALGTKATPLLAGKFDTGRVGINCLPENVKRRLHIFESDSGCGTPASLDSGSLVIERNTHTGILVQTPNTSIAGIYFGDPEDDQAGGFTYHHGTDQARVRAGATNIAFFSTTAINIAAPIFRSGSQVVNTRKTGWGTATGTATRTTFNTATVTLPQLAERVKALLDDLHFATAGHGLIGA
;
A
#
# COMPACT_ATOMS: atom_id res chain seq x y z
N MET A 1 -36.18 -6.36 10.27
CA MET A 1 -35.07 -5.53 10.78
C MET A 1 -35.43 -4.08 10.44
N THR A 2 -36.52 -3.52 10.96
CA THR A 2 -36.97 -3.39 12.37
C THR A 2 -36.31 -2.17 13.01
N ASP A 3 -37.16 -1.31 13.56
CA ASP A 3 -36.94 0.12 13.71
C ASP A 3 -36.02 0.54 14.87
N VAL A 4 -35.64 1.81 14.83
CA VAL A 4 -34.70 2.45 15.76
C VAL A 4 -35.23 2.42 17.19
N ILE A 5 -34.40 1.93 18.11
CA ILE A 5 -34.63 1.99 19.55
C ILE A 5 -34.62 3.46 20.01
N LYS A 6 -35.81 4.02 20.24
CA LYS A 6 -35.98 5.18 21.15
C LYS A 6 -36.24 4.64 22.56
N VAL A 7 -35.21 4.66 23.41
CA VAL A 7 -35.40 4.64 24.87
C VAL A 7 -35.24 6.07 25.36
N ILE A 8 -36.32 6.62 25.89
CA ILE A 8 -36.28 7.82 26.73
C ILE A 8 -35.81 7.36 28.11
N ILE A 9 -34.84 8.06 28.69
CA ILE A 9 -34.53 7.98 30.12
C ILE A 9 -34.78 9.38 30.67
N ASP A 10 -35.86 9.52 31.43
CA ASP A 10 -36.18 10.74 32.17
C ASP A 10 -35.26 10.89 33.40
N GLU A 11 -35.06 12.14 33.80
CA GLU A 11 -34.52 12.64 35.09
C GLU A 11 -33.37 11.88 35.78
N PRO A 12 -32.13 12.41 35.79
CA PRO A 12 -31.09 11.94 36.69
C PRO A 12 -31.39 12.34 38.16
N GLN A 13 -31.78 11.36 38.97
CA GLN A 13 -31.93 11.49 40.43
C GLN A 13 -30.64 12.02 41.10
N VAL A 14 -30.80 12.93 42.06
CA VAL A 14 -29.71 13.64 42.74
C VAL A 14 -28.98 12.73 43.76
N ILE A 15 -27.64 12.69 43.70
CA ILE A 15 -26.83 12.13 44.79
C ILE A 15 -26.89 13.06 46.00
N LYS A 16 -27.18 12.49 47.17
CA LYS A 16 -27.51 13.19 48.42
C LYS A 16 -26.58 14.38 48.73
N VAL A 17 -27.19 15.56 48.79
CA VAL A 17 -26.71 16.66 49.63
C VAL A 17 -26.78 16.18 51.08
N ILE A 18 -25.73 16.43 51.87
CA ILE A 18 -25.83 16.37 53.34
C ILE A 18 -26.54 17.65 53.77
N GLU A 19 -27.84 17.57 54.01
CA GLU A 19 -28.61 18.69 54.54
C GLU A 19 -28.09 19.03 55.94
N ALA A 20 -27.62 20.28 56.13
CA ALA A 20 -27.45 20.83 57.45
C ALA A 20 -28.84 21.02 58.07
N GLY A 21 -29.09 20.33 59.20
CA GLY A 21 -30.38 20.38 59.89
C GLY A 21 -30.78 21.79 60.35
N PRO A 22 -32.07 21.99 60.70
CA PRO A 22 -32.63 23.31 60.95
C PRO A 22 -32.02 24.01 62.16
N GLN A 23 -32.16 25.35 62.19
CA GLN A 23 -31.65 26.19 63.27
C GLN A 23 -32.24 25.81 64.64
N GLY A 24 -31.40 25.26 65.51
CA GLY A 24 -31.58 25.37 66.96
C GLY A 24 -31.23 26.80 67.44
N PRO A 25 -31.75 27.24 68.59
CA PRO A 25 -31.53 28.59 69.10
C PRO A 25 -30.06 28.82 69.53
N ALA A 26 -29.68 30.10 69.60
CA ALA A 26 -28.29 30.56 69.74
C ALA A 26 -27.49 29.90 70.89
N GLY A 27 -26.47 29.14 70.52
CA GLY A 27 -25.33 28.80 71.37
C GLY A 27 -24.16 29.79 71.14
N PRO A 28 -23.22 29.94 72.10
CA PRO A 28 -22.15 30.92 72.01
C PRO A 28 -21.17 30.61 70.88
N ALA A 29 -20.58 31.65 70.29
CA ALA A 29 -19.58 31.52 69.23
C ALA A 29 -18.34 30.77 69.73
N ALA A 30 -18.13 29.56 69.23
CA ALA A 30 -16.88 28.82 69.42
C ALA A 30 -15.77 29.51 68.63
N ASP A 31 -14.88 30.21 69.32
CA ASP A 31 -13.73 30.87 68.71
C ASP A 31 -12.79 29.83 68.08
N THR A 32 -12.76 29.80 66.75
CA THR A 32 -11.95 28.89 65.95
C THR A 32 -10.62 29.49 65.52
N SER A 33 -10.27 30.70 66.00
CA SER A 33 -8.98 31.36 65.69
C SER A 33 -7.74 30.62 66.24
N ALA A 34 -7.92 29.70 67.19
CA ALA A 34 -6.84 28.97 67.85
C ALA A 34 -6.27 27.77 67.05
N LEU A 35 -6.83 27.40 65.88
CA LEU A 35 -6.34 26.27 65.09
C LEU A 35 -5.23 26.68 64.09
N LEU A 36 -4.02 26.82 64.66
CA LEU A 36 -2.73 27.15 64.02
C LEU A 36 -2.57 28.66 63.70
N PRO A 37 -1.43 29.23 64.12
CA PRO A 37 -0.18 29.01 63.38
C PRO A 37 0.72 27.93 63.99
N ARG A 38 1.31 27.10 63.12
CA ARG A 38 2.64 26.52 63.41
C ARG A 38 3.67 27.65 63.34
N ALA A 39 4.75 27.55 64.12
CA ALA A 39 5.85 28.50 64.07
C ALA A 39 6.30 28.75 62.62
N GLY A 40 6.42 30.03 62.24
CA GLY A 40 6.80 30.46 60.91
C GLY A 40 5.68 30.73 59.90
N LEU A 41 4.40 30.65 60.28
CA LEU A 41 3.28 31.15 59.46
C LEU A 41 2.71 32.43 60.07
N ALA A 42 2.78 33.56 59.34
CA ALA A 42 2.19 34.85 59.74
C ALA A 42 1.22 35.37 58.67
N ALA A 43 0.13 36.04 59.06
CA ALA A 43 -0.97 36.41 58.16
C ALA A 43 -1.08 37.93 57.94
N ALA A 44 -0.58 38.42 56.81
CA ALA A 44 -0.54 39.84 56.48
C ALA A 44 -1.95 40.44 56.27
N LYS A 45 -2.20 41.65 56.76
CA LYS A 45 -3.49 42.36 56.69
C LYS A 45 -3.57 43.40 55.57
N ASP A 46 -2.41 43.90 55.16
CA ASP A 46 -2.18 44.86 54.06
C ASP A 46 -0.74 44.73 53.51
N ALA A 47 -0.36 45.62 52.57
CA ALA A 47 0.94 45.59 51.90
C ALA A 47 2.14 46.00 52.78
N ALA A 48 1.93 46.84 53.80
CA ALA A 48 2.97 47.20 54.76
C ALA A 48 3.23 46.04 55.74
N ASP A 49 2.15 45.41 56.23
CA ASP A 49 2.19 44.20 57.07
C ASP A 49 2.88 43.03 56.31
N LEU A 50 2.59 42.86 55.01
CA LEU A 50 3.28 41.92 54.13
C LEU A 50 4.77 42.23 53.98
N THR A 51 5.15 43.52 53.90
CA THR A 51 6.57 43.93 53.81
C THR A 51 7.31 43.67 55.12
N ALA A 52 6.67 43.91 56.27
CA ALA A 52 7.22 43.60 57.59
C ALA A 52 7.44 42.08 57.77
N MET A 53 6.44 41.25 57.46
CA MET A 53 6.55 39.79 57.55
C MET A 53 7.58 39.18 56.60
N GLN A 54 7.88 39.84 55.47
CA GLN A 54 9.00 39.46 54.60
C GLN A 54 10.39 39.72 55.21
N SER A 55 10.51 40.57 56.24
CA SER A 55 11.78 40.85 56.93
C SER A 55 12.02 40.01 58.20
N ASP A 56 10.96 39.51 58.85
CA ASP A 56 11.02 38.80 60.14
C ASP A 56 11.66 37.40 60.03
N ALA A 57 12.84 37.17 60.61
CA ALA A 57 13.59 35.93 60.45
C ALA A 57 12.85 34.64 60.90
N GLU A 58 11.86 34.72 61.80
CA GLU A 58 11.10 33.53 62.23
C GLU A 58 9.95 33.19 61.28
N VAL A 59 9.46 34.14 60.49
CA VAL A 59 8.41 33.91 59.49
C VAL A 59 9.00 33.18 58.28
N LEU A 60 8.64 31.91 58.11
CA LEU A 60 9.02 31.04 57.00
C LEU A 60 8.12 31.23 55.76
N ALA A 61 6.85 31.59 55.96
CA ALA A 61 5.89 31.87 54.89
C ALA A 61 4.78 32.83 55.34
N VAL A 62 4.23 33.62 54.41
CA VAL A 62 3.22 34.65 54.68
C VAL A 62 1.85 34.28 54.09
N PHE A 63 0.81 34.27 54.92
CA PHE A 63 -0.57 34.01 54.52
C PHE A 63 -1.27 35.29 54.03
N LEU A 64 -1.85 35.23 52.84
CA LEU A 64 -2.66 36.28 52.21
C LEU A 64 -4.14 36.03 52.54
N GLN A 65 -4.74 36.96 53.27
CA GLN A 65 -6.12 36.84 53.76
C GLN A 65 -7.13 36.94 52.61
N SER A 66 -8.27 36.24 52.75
CA SER A 66 -9.32 36.20 51.74
C SER A 66 -9.85 37.60 51.40
N SER A 67 -10.19 37.82 50.13
CA SER A 67 -10.72 39.08 49.59
C SER A 67 -9.81 40.33 49.73
N LYS A 68 -8.60 40.20 50.29
CA LYS A 68 -7.60 41.28 50.35
C LYS A 68 -6.79 41.33 49.06
N THR A 69 -6.36 42.54 48.69
CA THR A 69 -5.44 42.78 47.57
C THR A 69 -4.20 43.51 48.09
N TYR A 70 -3.03 42.98 47.80
CA TYR A 70 -1.73 43.43 48.31
C TYR A 70 -0.88 43.92 47.13
N ASP A 71 -0.76 45.23 46.95
CA ASP A 71 0.13 45.80 45.92
C ASP A 71 1.56 45.86 46.45
N ILE A 72 2.49 45.23 45.73
CA ILE A 72 3.93 45.20 46.03
C ILE A 72 4.77 45.98 45.01
N GLY A 73 4.13 46.78 44.16
CA GLY A 73 4.79 47.56 43.11
C GLY A 73 5.54 46.65 42.13
N SER A 74 6.83 46.89 41.93
CA SER A 74 7.70 46.06 41.08
C SER A 74 8.42 44.94 41.83
N ALA A 75 8.35 44.92 43.17
CA ALA A 75 9.13 44.02 44.02
C ALA A 75 8.79 42.54 43.80
N ILE A 76 9.65 41.65 44.30
CA ILE A 76 9.41 40.20 44.36
C ILE A 76 9.36 39.83 45.85
N PRO A 77 8.38 39.04 46.32
CA PRO A 77 8.33 38.63 47.71
C PRO A 77 9.61 37.91 48.13
N ALA A 78 10.26 38.37 49.20
CA ALA A 78 11.48 37.75 49.71
C ALA A 78 11.25 36.36 50.33
N LYS A 79 9.98 35.93 50.45
CA LYS A 79 9.53 34.71 51.11
C LYS A 79 8.30 34.11 50.42
N PRO A 80 8.02 32.80 50.62
CA PRO A 80 6.78 32.18 50.16
C PRO A 80 5.53 32.91 50.66
N VAL A 81 4.59 33.14 49.73
CA VAL A 81 3.28 33.76 49.96
C VAL A 81 2.20 32.79 49.51
N PHE A 82 1.16 32.60 50.32
CA PHE A 82 0.12 31.59 50.10
C PHE A 82 -1.25 32.03 50.63
N GLY A 83 -2.36 31.49 50.11
CA GLY A 83 -3.70 31.75 50.63
C GLY A 83 -4.65 32.48 49.66
N PRO A 84 -5.93 32.68 50.05
CA PRO A 84 -7.01 33.15 49.19
C PRO A 84 -7.01 34.66 48.85
N GLY A 85 -6.00 35.42 49.27
CA GLY A 85 -5.82 36.82 48.86
C GLY A 85 -5.34 37.00 47.41
N LYS A 86 -5.16 38.26 47.01
CA LYS A 86 -4.64 38.66 45.69
C LYS A 86 -3.37 39.50 45.82
N LEU A 87 -2.34 39.24 45.03
CA LEU A 87 -1.17 40.12 44.88
C LEU A 87 -1.34 41.01 43.65
N VAL A 88 -0.91 42.26 43.73
CA VAL A 88 -0.73 43.14 42.57
C VAL A 88 0.76 43.43 42.41
N ARG A 89 1.28 43.21 41.20
CA ARG A 89 2.67 43.51 40.85
C ARG A 89 2.72 44.15 39.46
N SER A 90 3.28 45.35 39.36
CA SER A 90 3.34 46.15 38.13
C SER A 90 1.98 46.27 37.41
N GLY A 91 0.89 46.40 38.17
CA GLY A 91 -0.50 46.44 37.67
C GLY A 91 -1.15 45.09 37.37
N ALA A 92 -0.39 43.99 37.30
CA ALA A 92 -0.95 42.65 37.10
C ALA A 92 -1.49 42.08 38.43
N THR A 93 -2.77 41.66 38.45
CA THR A 93 -3.40 41.03 39.61
C THR A 93 -3.30 39.51 39.54
N LEU A 94 -2.71 38.89 40.56
CA LEU A 94 -2.57 37.44 40.75
C LEU A 94 -3.44 37.01 41.92
N GLY A 95 -4.23 35.94 41.80
CA GLY A 95 -4.97 35.43 42.95
C GLY A 95 -5.74 34.14 42.69
N GLY A 96 -6.09 33.44 43.78
CA GLY A 96 -7.08 32.35 43.77
C GLY A 96 -6.57 30.91 43.84
N PHE A 97 -5.26 30.63 44.00
CA PHE A 97 -4.81 29.25 44.25
C PHE A 97 -3.50 29.13 45.05
N GLN A 98 -3.25 27.94 45.62
CA GLN A 98 -2.12 27.63 46.51
C GLN A 98 -1.66 26.17 46.38
N PRO A 99 -0.38 25.97 46.05
CA PRO A 99 0.44 24.92 46.69
C PRO A 99 1.83 25.44 47.11
N ALA A 100 2.47 24.80 48.09
CA ALA A 100 3.80 25.17 48.59
C ALA A 100 4.93 24.35 47.93
N PHE A 101 6.14 24.92 47.81
CA PHE A 101 7.25 24.30 47.06
C PHE A 101 8.64 24.42 47.72
N ASP A 102 9.52 23.46 47.44
CA ASP A 102 10.91 23.42 47.90
C ASP A 102 11.82 24.35 47.08
N ALA A 103 11.97 25.58 47.59
CA ALA A 103 12.75 26.65 46.98
C ALA A 103 14.24 26.32 46.76
N TYR A 104 14.80 25.26 47.36
CA TYR A 104 16.23 24.98 47.25
C TYR A 104 16.61 24.21 45.97
N ARG A 105 15.71 23.37 45.42
CA ARG A 105 16.04 22.49 44.27
C ARG A 105 14.95 22.30 43.22
N CYS A 106 13.68 22.56 43.53
CA CYS A 106 12.55 22.23 42.65
C CYS A 106 11.63 23.43 42.43
N ASN A 107 11.13 23.60 41.20
CA ASN A 107 10.00 24.49 40.93
C ASN A 107 8.74 23.67 40.63
N SER A 108 7.56 24.17 41.01
CA SER A 108 6.35 23.89 40.26
C SER A 108 5.61 25.14 39.84
N ILE A 109 5.12 25.09 38.61
CA ILE A 109 4.40 26.17 37.96
C ILE A 109 2.96 25.71 37.78
N TYR A 110 2.08 26.18 38.64
CA TYR A 110 0.63 26.02 38.54
C TYR A 110 0.06 27.30 37.92
N ALA A 111 0.04 27.37 36.59
CA ALA A 111 -0.36 28.57 35.86
C ALA A 111 -1.85 28.53 35.45
N PRO A 112 -2.64 29.60 35.72
CA PRO A 112 -3.82 29.90 34.91
C PRO A 112 -3.40 30.36 33.49
N ASP A 113 -4.35 30.51 32.57
CA ASP A 113 -4.10 30.59 31.10
C ASP A 113 -3.31 31.81 30.55
N ASP A 114 -2.91 32.78 31.38
CA ASP A 114 -2.34 34.06 30.92
C ASP A 114 -0.95 34.49 31.46
N PRO A 115 -0.52 34.24 32.72
CA PRO A 115 0.74 34.80 33.21
C PRO A 115 1.99 34.37 32.42
N ILE A 116 2.00 33.16 31.86
CA ILE A 116 3.11 32.66 31.01
C ILE A 116 3.21 33.46 29.70
N LYS A 117 2.10 34.02 29.18
CA LYS A 117 2.14 34.91 28.00
C LYS A 117 2.71 36.29 28.32
N ALA A 118 2.47 36.80 29.54
CA ALA A 118 2.83 38.17 29.93
C ALA A 118 4.22 38.30 30.56
N LEU A 119 4.76 37.23 31.16
CA LEU A 119 5.99 37.26 31.96
C LEU A 119 7.14 36.41 31.39
N GLY A 120 6.85 35.50 30.46
CA GLY A 120 7.81 34.53 29.94
C GLY A 120 8.11 33.37 30.91
N PHE A 121 8.93 32.42 30.46
CA PHE A 121 9.36 31.29 31.29
C PHE A 121 10.53 31.68 32.21
N PRO A 122 10.59 31.20 33.47
CA PRO A 122 11.75 31.36 34.36
C PRO A 122 12.90 30.45 33.91
N ALA A 123 13.54 30.81 32.79
CA ALA A 123 14.53 30.00 32.09
C ALA A 123 15.94 30.09 32.70
N THR A 124 16.07 29.83 34.01
CA THR A 124 17.38 29.70 34.67
C THR A 124 17.95 28.29 34.43
N PRO A 125 19.05 28.11 33.67
CA PRO A 125 19.52 26.78 33.32
C PRO A 125 20.04 26.01 34.55
N GLY A 126 19.47 24.82 34.82
CA GLY A 126 20.03 23.88 35.79
C GLY A 126 19.00 23.16 36.67
N HIS A 127 17.92 23.85 37.04
CA HIS A 127 16.93 23.36 38.00
C HIS A 127 15.88 22.44 37.36
N TYR A 128 15.22 21.62 38.18
CA TYR A 128 14.13 20.73 37.75
C TYR A 128 12.76 21.38 37.97
N SER A 129 11.89 21.21 36.98
CA SER A 129 10.54 21.79 36.98
C SER A 129 9.49 20.69 36.90
N THR A 130 8.60 20.62 37.89
CA THR A 130 7.37 19.83 37.76
C THR A 130 6.24 20.77 37.37
N ILE A 131 5.35 20.34 36.49
CA ILE A 131 4.31 21.18 35.91
C ILE A 131 3.02 20.39 36.01
N TYR A 132 2.01 20.99 36.63
CA TYR A 132 0.69 20.41 36.77
C TYR A 132 -0.27 21.40 36.11
N SER A 133 -0.82 21.04 34.95
CA SER A 133 -1.74 21.93 34.25
C SER A 133 -2.83 21.20 33.46
N PRO A 134 -4.10 21.52 33.69
CA PRO A 134 -5.19 21.15 32.80
C PRO A 134 -5.21 22.06 31.56
N GLY A 135 -4.27 21.84 30.63
CA GLY A 135 -4.30 22.45 29.30
C GLY A 135 -3.42 23.68 29.05
N SER A 136 -2.34 23.91 29.84
CA SER A 136 -1.41 25.02 29.59
C SER A 136 -0.78 24.93 28.20
N LYS A 137 -1.29 25.72 27.26
CA LYS A 137 -0.64 25.94 25.98
C LYS A 137 0.61 26.79 26.22
N ALA A 138 1.78 26.15 26.24
CA ALA A 138 3.08 26.75 26.55
C ALA A 138 3.59 27.67 25.42
N HIS A 139 2.78 28.68 25.06
CA HIS A 139 2.81 29.35 23.75
C HIS A 139 4.12 30.08 23.40
N LEU A 140 4.82 30.61 24.40
CA LEU A 140 6.01 31.47 24.20
C LEU A 140 7.29 30.90 24.84
N ALA A 141 7.32 29.60 25.18
CA ALA A 141 8.53 28.94 25.65
C ALA A 141 9.49 28.65 24.49
N ALA A 142 10.57 29.43 24.35
CA ALA A 142 11.56 29.27 23.28
C ALA A 142 12.39 27.96 23.36
N ARG A 143 12.44 27.35 24.56
CA ARG A 143 13.03 26.03 24.83
C ARG A 143 12.49 25.49 26.16
N LEU A 144 12.18 24.20 26.22
CA LEU A 144 11.55 23.55 27.37
C LEU A 144 12.37 22.30 27.73
N THR A 145 13.07 22.35 28.88
CA THR A 145 14.02 21.30 29.27
C THR A 145 13.87 20.91 30.74
N ARG A 146 14.21 19.65 31.08
CA ARG A 146 14.22 19.13 32.47
C ARG A 146 12.88 19.33 33.18
N SER A 147 11.81 18.92 32.51
CA SER A 147 10.45 19.15 32.98
C SER A 147 9.59 17.88 32.98
N THR A 148 8.71 17.73 33.96
CA THR A 148 7.70 16.66 34.03
C THR A 148 6.33 17.31 34.06
N LEU A 149 5.46 16.99 33.09
CA LEU A 149 4.13 17.59 32.99
C LEU A 149 3.01 16.57 33.17
N PHE A 150 2.08 16.89 34.08
CA PHE A 150 0.85 16.15 34.31
C PHE A 150 -0.36 16.96 33.85
N GLY A 151 -1.16 16.38 32.95
CA GLY A 151 -2.42 16.95 32.47
C GLY A 151 -2.72 16.66 31.00
N VAL A 152 -3.96 16.95 30.61
CA VAL A 152 -4.43 16.85 29.21
C VAL A 152 -3.71 17.90 28.37
N ARG A 153 -3.19 17.50 27.19
CA ARG A 153 -2.49 18.37 26.22
C ARG A 153 -1.33 19.19 26.83
N ASN A 154 -0.58 18.51 27.69
CA ASN A 154 0.55 19.04 28.44
C ASN A 154 1.65 19.74 27.60
N ILE A 155 2.10 19.15 26.48
CA ILE A 155 2.81 19.88 25.42
C ILE A 155 1.97 19.85 24.15
N GLU A 156 1.53 21.04 23.75
CA GLU A 156 0.61 21.25 22.64
C GLU A 156 1.10 22.36 21.65
N ASN A 157 2.37 22.79 21.62
CA ASN A 157 2.81 24.10 21.05
C ASN A 157 4.04 24.08 20.09
N PRO A 158 4.21 25.00 19.09
CA PRO A 158 5.24 24.86 18.05
C PRO A 158 6.63 25.20 18.55
N GLY A 159 6.84 26.42 19.08
CA GLY A 159 8.18 26.93 19.41
C GLY A 159 8.95 26.13 20.46
N ALA A 160 8.32 25.10 21.03
CA ALA A 160 8.90 24.15 21.96
C ALA A 160 9.97 23.28 21.27
N ASP A 161 11.21 23.77 21.32
CA ASP A 161 12.41 22.94 21.44
C ASP A 161 12.30 22.18 22.76
N VAL A 162 11.88 20.92 22.67
CA VAL A 162 11.57 20.07 23.82
C VAL A 162 12.71 19.08 24.02
N ASP A 163 13.40 19.19 25.14
CA ASP A 163 14.65 18.49 25.35
C ASP A 163 14.69 17.95 26.79
N ARG A 164 14.44 16.64 26.93
CA ARG A 164 14.23 15.91 28.21
C ARG A 164 12.96 16.37 28.93
N VAL A 165 11.81 15.85 28.49
CA VAL A 165 10.50 16.14 29.09
C VAL A 165 9.56 14.92 29.11
N ASP A 166 8.86 14.72 30.23
CA ASP A 166 7.89 13.63 30.46
C ASP A 166 6.45 14.14 30.47
N LEU A 167 5.52 13.39 29.86
CA LEU A 167 4.18 13.88 29.55
C LEU A 167 3.09 12.84 29.85
N PHE A 168 2.18 13.15 30.77
CA PHE A 168 1.12 12.25 31.22
C PHE A 168 -0.27 12.87 31.05
N GLY A 169 -1.13 12.23 30.25
CA GLY A 169 -2.52 12.65 30.02
C GLY A 169 -3.01 12.47 28.58
N ASP A 170 -4.30 12.71 28.35
CA ASP A 170 -4.83 12.66 26.98
C ASP A 170 -4.16 13.72 26.09
N GLY A 171 -3.69 13.31 24.92
CA GLY A 171 -2.82 14.15 24.08
C GLY A 171 -1.46 14.46 24.70
N ALA A 172 -0.88 13.54 25.47
CA ALA A 172 0.49 13.70 25.96
C ALA A 172 1.50 13.84 24.81
N GLY A 173 2.31 14.91 24.86
CA GLY A 173 3.31 15.34 23.86
C GLY A 173 2.84 15.48 22.42
N ARG A 174 1.54 15.67 22.29
CA ARG A 174 0.86 15.90 21.04
C ARG A 174 1.19 17.32 20.53
N ARG A 175 2.31 17.52 19.81
CA ARG A 175 2.79 18.73 19.04
C ARG A 175 4.29 18.95 19.18
N MET A 176 5.04 17.87 19.17
CA MET A 176 6.38 17.83 19.71
C MET A 176 7.42 18.23 18.64
N MET A 177 7.43 19.53 18.33
CA MET A 177 8.15 20.16 17.20
C MET A 177 9.58 19.69 17.05
N PHE A 178 10.39 20.03 18.05
CA PHE A 178 11.78 19.69 18.14
C PHE A 178 11.97 18.94 19.45
N GLY A 179 11.15 17.92 19.63
CA GLY A 179 11.12 17.06 20.82
C GLY A 179 12.22 16.01 20.83
N GLU A 180 13.47 16.42 20.99
CA GLU A 180 14.56 15.46 21.11
C GLU A 180 14.49 14.81 22.51
N ARG A 181 14.01 13.56 22.57
CA ARG A 181 13.85 12.69 23.76
C ARG A 181 12.62 13.04 24.62
N ILE A 182 11.46 12.47 24.28
CA ILE A 182 10.16 12.71 24.95
C ILE A 182 9.31 11.44 25.03
N THR A 183 8.53 11.36 26.12
CA THR A 183 7.54 10.30 26.40
C THR A 183 6.13 10.88 26.38
N GLY A 184 5.11 10.13 25.94
CA GLY A 184 3.70 10.46 26.15
C GLY A 184 2.83 9.23 26.48
N LEU A 185 1.86 9.39 27.39
CA LEU A 185 0.91 8.34 27.79
C LEU A 185 -0.53 8.87 27.91
N GLY A 186 -1.49 8.27 27.18
CA GLY A 186 -2.90 8.70 27.11
C GLY A 186 -3.66 8.08 25.91
N THR A 187 -4.91 8.47 25.68
CA THR A 187 -5.76 7.85 24.62
C THR A 187 -5.28 8.13 23.20
N ILE A 188 -4.61 9.25 23.00
CA ILE A 188 -4.02 9.78 21.75
C ILE A 188 -2.62 10.36 22.02
N ALA A 189 -1.83 9.64 22.84
CA ALA A 189 -0.45 10.02 23.11
C ALA A 189 0.42 9.79 21.88
N LEU A 190 1.22 10.81 21.57
CA LEU A 190 2.17 10.93 20.46
C LEU A 190 1.85 10.27 19.07
N GLU A 191 0.61 9.98 18.65
CA GLU A 191 0.16 10.13 17.22
C GLU A 191 0.82 11.38 16.51
N GLN A 192 1.21 11.51 15.17
CA GLN A 192 2.20 12.41 14.28
C GLN A 192 3.62 13.04 14.72
N ALA A 193 4.85 12.70 14.21
CA ALA A 193 6.21 13.21 14.68
C ALA A 193 7.14 13.98 13.74
N GLY A 194 8.29 14.46 14.25
CA GLY A 194 9.04 15.58 13.70
C GLY A 194 8.15 16.81 13.61
N ALA A 195 7.06 16.79 14.38
CA ALA A 195 5.86 17.51 14.07
C ALA A 195 5.89 18.80 14.84
N GLN A 196 6.49 19.78 14.17
CA GLN A 196 6.13 21.18 14.34
C GLN A 196 4.64 21.29 14.68
N GLU A 197 4.24 22.14 15.65
CA GLU A 197 2.82 22.35 15.92
C GLU A 197 2.16 22.95 14.68
N PHE A 198 1.65 22.07 13.84
CA PHE A 198 0.56 22.32 12.91
C PHE A 198 -0.72 21.81 13.58
N THR A 199 -0.84 22.13 14.88
CA THR A 199 -1.71 21.51 15.87
C THR A 199 -1.68 19.95 15.80
N GLY A 200 -0.45 19.41 15.72
CA GLY A 200 0.04 18.01 15.64
C GLY A 200 0.25 17.17 16.95
N HIS A 201 1.41 16.46 17.15
CA HIS A 201 1.44 14.99 17.51
C HIS A 201 2.94 14.28 17.90
N ASN A 202 3.41 12.91 17.92
CA ASN A 202 4.85 12.20 17.77
C ASN A 202 5.33 10.54 17.88
N PHE A 203 6.09 9.72 17.01
CA PHE A 203 6.05 8.24 16.41
C PHE A 203 6.76 6.82 16.73
N TRP A 204 6.36 5.74 15.96
CA TRP A 204 6.85 4.40 15.31
C TRP A 204 7.43 2.98 15.85
N PHE A 205 8.07 2.60 16.97
CA PHE A 205 8.64 1.19 17.22
C PHE A 205 7.75 0.08 17.90
N ASP A 206 8.21 -1.21 17.95
CA ASP A 206 7.46 -2.46 18.29
C ASP A 206 7.48 -2.92 19.78
N GLY A 207 6.55 -3.81 20.16
CA GLY A 207 6.51 -4.44 21.49
C GLY A 207 5.91 -5.85 21.53
N GLY A 208 6.75 -6.88 21.52
CA GLY A 208 6.34 -8.29 21.59
C GLY A 208 6.94 -9.10 22.74
N GLY A 209 6.11 -9.55 23.69
CA GLY A 209 6.36 -10.70 24.57
C GLY A 209 7.44 -10.57 25.67
N SER A 210 8.70 -10.39 25.28
CA SER A 210 9.88 -10.43 26.19
C SER A 210 10.38 -9.06 26.65
N GLY A 211 9.78 -7.96 26.16
CA GLY A 211 10.04 -6.60 26.63
C GLY A 211 11.28 -5.91 26.03
N VAL A 212 11.92 -6.48 25.00
CA VAL A 212 13.12 -5.91 24.36
C VAL A 212 12.75 -5.31 23.01
N ALA A 213 12.80 -3.98 22.90
CA ALA A 213 12.64 -3.28 21.62
C ALA A 213 13.90 -3.48 20.76
N ILE A 214 13.82 -4.34 19.74
CA ILE A 214 14.99 -4.71 18.94
C ILE A 214 15.21 -3.66 17.84
N ALA A 215 16.37 -3.00 17.87
CA ALA A 215 16.77 -2.04 16.85
C ALA A 215 17.19 -2.73 15.54
N PRO A 216 16.99 -2.10 14.36
CA PRO A 216 16.95 -2.85 13.11
C PRO A 216 18.31 -3.29 12.53
N GLY A 217 18.35 -4.52 11.99
CA GLY A 217 19.47 -5.01 11.17
C GLY A 217 20.47 -5.97 11.82
N SER A 218 20.08 -6.70 12.87
CA SER A 218 20.95 -7.65 13.57
C SER A 218 20.51 -9.12 13.42
N PRO A 219 21.39 -10.12 13.64
CA PRO A 219 21.01 -11.54 13.59
C PRO A 219 19.85 -11.88 14.55
N GLY A 220 18.66 -12.09 14.00
CA GLY A 220 17.43 -12.35 14.78
C GLY A 220 16.53 -11.13 15.06
N TRP A 221 16.81 -9.96 14.48
CA TRP A 221 15.85 -8.84 14.47
C TRP A 221 14.69 -9.15 13.51
N ASP A 222 13.42 -8.96 13.92
CA ASP A 222 12.26 -9.31 13.08
C ASP A 222 10.95 -8.59 13.47
N TYR A 223 10.93 -7.25 13.39
CA TYR A 223 9.79 -6.41 13.79
C TYR A 223 8.48 -6.82 13.09
N GLN A 224 7.48 -7.31 13.84
CA GLN A 224 6.25 -7.95 13.32
C GLN A 224 6.45 -8.85 12.08
N GLY A 225 7.59 -9.53 12.00
CA GLY A 225 7.93 -10.39 10.88
C GLY A 225 8.61 -9.70 9.69
N LEU A 226 9.22 -8.52 9.83
CA LEU A 226 9.91 -7.75 8.77
C LEU A 226 11.08 -8.47 8.08
N GLU A 227 11.94 -9.14 8.85
CA GLU A 227 13.18 -9.77 8.36
C GLU A 227 12.97 -11.25 7.99
N THR A 228 12.16 -11.99 8.75
CA THR A 228 11.75 -13.36 8.40
C THR A 228 11.03 -13.37 7.06
N ARG A 229 10.29 -12.30 6.77
CA ARG A 229 9.82 -12.00 5.42
C ARG A 229 10.98 -11.56 4.54
N ASN A 230 11.68 -10.45 4.83
CA ASN A 230 12.73 -9.91 3.96
C ASN A 230 14.16 -10.01 4.55
N PRO A 231 14.91 -11.10 4.27
CA PRO A 231 16.31 -11.20 4.62
C PRO A 231 17.14 -10.03 4.07
N GLY A 232 17.68 -9.21 4.96
CA GLY A 232 18.49 -8.02 4.70
C GLY A 232 17.77 -6.69 4.89
N ILE A 233 16.47 -6.63 5.21
CA ILE A 233 15.75 -5.35 5.29
C ILE A 233 16.18 -4.51 6.49
N GLY A 234 16.39 -5.13 7.66
CA GLY A 234 16.84 -4.46 8.87
C GLY A 234 18.15 -3.71 8.68
N ALA A 235 19.07 -4.23 7.85
CA ALA A 235 20.37 -3.61 7.57
C ALA A 235 20.22 -2.29 6.79
N LYS A 236 19.20 -2.19 5.92
CA LYS A 236 18.77 -0.93 5.32
C LYS A 236 18.06 -0.05 6.37
N ILE A 237 17.25 -0.67 7.25
CA ILE A 237 16.58 -0.02 8.40
C ILE A 237 17.55 0.52 9.48
N LEU A 238 18.86 0.52 9.22
CA LEU A 238 19.86 1.21 10.04
C LEU A 238 20.47 2.43 9.34
N ALA A 239 20.67 2.36 8.02
CA ALA A 239 21.47 3.34 7.26
C ALA A 239 20.79 4.69 7.04
N ALA A 240 19.46 4.75 7.17
CA ALA A 240 18.67 5.76 6.48
C ALA A 240 18.13 6.92 7.35
N ALA A 241 18.08 6.76 8.68
CA ALA A 241 17.36 7.72 9.53
C ALA A 241 18.27 8.75 10.18
N VAL A 242 17.80 9.99 10.06
CA VAL A 242 18.37 11.15 10.72
C VAL A 242 17.26 11.77 11.58
N PRO A 243 17.20 11.33 12.84
CA PRO A 243 16.77 12.10 14.00
C PRO A 243 17.25 13.54 14.15
N ALA A 244 16.37 14.44 14.62
CA ALA A 244 16.54 15.90 14.58
C ALA A 244 17.91 16.46 15.03
N ALA A 245 18.85 16.68 14.11
CA ALA A 245 20.21 17.10 14.48
C ALA A 245 20.89 18.13 13.54
N SER A 246 20.52 19.42 13.43
CA SER A 246 19.40 20.25 13.91
C SER A 246 18.81 19.86 15.29
N ARG A 247 17.53 19.58 15.59
CA ARG A 247 16.22 20.27 15.41
C ARG A 247 15.58 20.42 14.01
N ALA A 248 15.31 19.32 13.30
CA ALA A 248 14.57 19.30 12.02
C ALA A 248 13.83 17.98 11.68
N GLU A 249 13.84 16.98 12.58
CA GLU A 249 13.73 15.56 12.16
C GLU A 249 13.28 14.56 13.24
N VAL A 250 12.48 14.97 14.24
CA VAL A 250 12.50 14.29 15.55
C VAL A 250 11.70 12.99 15.56
N ALA A 251 12.30 11.79 15.64
CA ALA A 251 13.30 11.24 16.57
C ALA A 251 12.85 11.01 18.01
N TYR A 252 13.23 9.87 18.56
CA TYR A 252 13.31 9.60 20.01
C TYR A 252 11.97 9.88 20.73
N LEU A 253 11.02 9.02 20.40
CA LEU A 253 9.58 9.18 20.53
C LEU A 253 9.03 7.95 21.27
N THR A 254 8.22 8.11 22.32
CA THR A 254 7.54 6.94 22.93
C THR A 254 6.11 7.18 23.44
N ALA A 255 5.13 6.40 22.95
CA ALA A 255 3.74 6.40 23.40
C ALA A 255 2.91 5.16 23.01
N VAL A 256 1.79 4.99 23.74
CA VAL A 256 0.80 3.91 23.59
C VAL A 256 -0.59 4.51 23.85
N SER A 257 -1.61 4.07 23.09
CA SER A 257 -2.85 4.83 22.85
C SER A 257 -3.82 4.02 21.94
N ARG A 258 -5.10 4.40 21.80
CA ARG A 258 -6.00 3.79 20.81
C ARG A 258 -5.55 4.05 19.37
N ASP A 259 -5.01 5.24 19.13
CA ASP A 259 -4.52 5.74 17.85
C ASP A 259 -2.99 6.01 17.96
N ALA A 260 -2.28 5.20 18.74
CA ALA A 260 -0.93 5.56 19.20
C ALA A 260 0.02 5.73 18.03
N MET A 261 0.68 6.87 18.01
CA MET A 261 1.83 7.05 17.12
C MET A 261 1.52 6.55 15.72
N ASN A 262 0.33 6.89 15.20
CA ASN A 262 -0.11 6.84 13.78
C ASN A 262 -0.08 8.28 13.19
N LEU A 263 0.37 8.49 11.93
CA LEU A 263 0.55 9.80 11.24
C LEU A 263 1.92 10.56 11.24
N THR A 264 3.12 9.97 11.23
CA THR A 264 4.39 10.76 11.30
C THR A 264 4.57 11.89 10.30
N ILE A 265 5.48 12.82 10.65
CA ILE A 265 6.43 13.42 9.69
C ILE A 265 7.77 12.65 9.79
N LYS A 266 8.69 13.02 10.68
CA LYS A 266 10.05 12.44 10.74
C LYS A 266 10.30 11.48 11.91
N GLY A 267 9.92 10.22 11.73
CA GLY A 267 10.22 9.05 12.55
C GLY A 267 10.95 8.00 11.71
N VAL A 268 11.93 8.48 10.96
CA VAL A 268 13.31 8.32 11.39
C VAL A 268 13.44 8.13 12.94
N ASP A 269 13.29 6.89 13.43
CA ASP A 269 13.46 6.35 14.83
C ASP A 269 12.42 6.71 15.95
N SER A 270 12.00 5.78 16.85
CA SER A 270 10.59 5.74 17.40
C SER A 270 10.11 4.73 18.56
N PHE A 271 8.79 4.65 18.94
CA PHE A 271 7.93 3.59 19.66
C PHE A 271 6.41 3.58 19.22
N ALA A 272 5.47 2.66 19.60
CA ALA A 272 3.97 2.77 19.44
C ALA A 272 3.05 1.62 20.02
N GLY A 273 1.74 1.61 19.64
CA GLY A 273 0.74 0.49 19.69
C GLY A 273 -0.75 0.91 19.86
N GLY A 274 -1.71 0.44 19.02
CA GLY A 274 -3.15 0.88 18.99
C GLY A 274 -4.05 0.15 17.95
N TYR A 275 -5.32 0.57 17.71
CA TYR A 275 -6.22 0.11 16.61
C TYR A 275 -5.80 0.70 15.26
N ARG A 276 -5.51 2.01 15.28
CA ARG A 276 -4.51 2.63 14.43
C ARG A 276 -3.32 2.88 15.32
N ALA A 277 -2.57 1.84 15.64
CA ALA A 277 -1.17 2.15 15.81
C ALA A 277 -0.68 2.65 14.46
N LEU A 278 0.31 3.54 14.42
CA LEU A 278 1.48 3.39 13.55
C LEU A 278 1.33 3.38 12.02
N ALA A 279 0.14 3.23 11.49
CA ALA A 279 -0.18 3.54 10.13
C ALA A 279 0.02 5.03 9.84
N TYR A 280 -0.04 5.39 8.56
CA TYR A 280 0.06 6.78 8.09
C TYR A 280 1.40 7.46 8.43
N ASN A 281 2.40 6.68 8.78
CA ASN A 281 3.71 7.15 9.17
C ASN A 281 4.44 7.55 7.86
N PHE A 282 5.04 8.76 7.83
CA PHE A 282 5.61 9.37 6.61
C PHE A 282 7.03 8.91 6.31
N LEU A 283 7.99 9.47 7.05
CA LEU A 283 9.38 9.06 7.11
C LEU A 283 9.50 8.32 8.47
N ALA A 284 9.96 7.08 8.64
CA ALA A 284 10.53 6.12 7.70
C ALA A 284 11.21 6.71 6.49
N TYR A 285 12.34 7.30 6.77
CA TYR A 285 13.48 6.62 6.25
C TYR A 285 13.64 5.55 7.32
N ARG A 286 13.26 4.32 6.99
CA ARG A 286 13.27 3.17 7.88
C ARG A 286 12.48 3.16 9.21
N SER A 287 11.30 2.51 9.20
CA SER A 287 10.40 2.05 10.32
C SER A 287 9.09 1.56 9.66
N ASN A 288 8.18 0.64 9.98
CA ASN A 288 7.83 -0.36 11.02
C ASN A 288 6.58 -0.04 11.91
N ALA A 289 5.38 -0.67 11.73
CA ALA A 289 4.00 -0.23 12.19
C ALA A 289 3.12 -1.32 12.94
N ILE A 290 1.87 -1.11 13.47
CA ILE A 290 0.87 -2.14 14.03
C ILE A 290 -0.64 -1.66 13.98
N GLY A 291 -1.71 -2.34 14.49
CA GLY A 291 -3.17 -1.96 14.36
C GLY A 291 -4.26 -3.09 14.23
N THR A 292 -5.48 -2.74 13.78
CA THR A 292 -6.43 -3.58 12.96
C THR A 292 -6.50 -3.01 11.54
N ASP A 293 -6.43 -1.67 11.46
CA ASP A 293 -5.69 -0.96 10.42
C ASP A 293 -4.17 -1.20 10.65
N ILE A 294 -3.73 -2.47 10.74
CA ILE A 294 -2.41 -2.87 11.26
C ILE A 294 -1.26 -2.52 10.34
N PHE A 295 -0.15 -2.03 10.86
CA PHE A 295 1.18 -2.09 10.22
C PHE A 295 1.12 -1.60 8.78
N ARG A 296 0.26 -0.60 8.53
CA ARG A 296 -0.51 -0.32 7.31
C ARG A 296 -0.17 1.07 6.82
N ASP A 297 -0.10 1.31 5.52
CA ASP A 297 0.19 2.65 5.02
C ASP A 297 1.50 3.20 5.64
N GLY A 298 2.44 2.30 5.91
CA GLY A 298 3.85 2.61 6.04
C GLY A 298 4.38 2.94 4.66
N VAL A 299 4.72 4.21 4.51
CA VAL A 299 4.99 4.89 3.25
C VAL A 299 6.43 4.65 2.82
N PHE A 300 7.34 5.12 3.66
CA PHE A 300 8.76 4.87 3.63
C PHE A 300 9.24 3.44 3.71
N LEU A 301 8.64 2.43 3.04
CA LEU A 301 9.49 1.40 2.42
C LEU A 301 9.99 2.14 1.18
N LYS A 302 11.20 2.71 1.05
CA LYS A 302 12.41 3.17 1.81
C LYS A 302 12.62 2.80 3.30
N GLU A 303 12.38 1.52 3.53
CA GLU A 303 12.17 0.72 4.76
C GLU A 303 10.96 0.81 5.78
N ALA A 304 9.68 0.86 5.34
CA ALA A 304 8.35 0.82 6.01
C ALA A 304 7.12 0.14 5.35
N THR A 305 6.18 -0.32 6.17
CA THR A 305 5.32 -1.43 5.77
C THR A 305 3.81 -1.18 5.75
N GLY A 306 3.07 -1.93 4.92
CA GLY A 306 1.64 -2.17 5.10
C GLY A 306 1.28 -3.60 5.59
N MET A 307 0.11 -3.79 6.24
CA MET A 307 -0.29 -4.78 7.28
C MET A 307 -1.86 -4.80 7.41
N GLY A 308 -2.54 -5.53 8.32
CA GLY A 308 -3.99 -5.27 8.65
C GLY A 308 -4.90 -6.48 8.97
N HIS A 309 -6.23 -6.26 9.07
CA HIS A 309 -7.27 -7.15 8.48
C HIS A 309 -7.69 -6.61 7.10
N ARG A 310 -7.83 -5.28 7.04
CA ARG A 310 -7.63 -4.47 5.82
C ARG A 310 -6.13 -4.54 5.55
N ASN A 311 -5.74 -5.72 5.05
CA ASN A 311 -4.50 -6.40 5.38
C ASN A 311 -3.51 -6.37 4.24
N GLY A 312 -2.35 -5.92 4.66
CA GLY A 312 -1.05 -6.47 4.40
C GLY A 312 -0.87 -6.78 2.95
N MET A 313 -1.18 -5.81 2.08
CA MET A 313 -0.78 -4.39 2.18
C MET A 313 0.71 -4.23 2.46
N GLN A 314 1.44 -5.31 2.55
CA GLN A 314 2.01 -5.94 1.34
C GLN A 314 3.48 -5.66 1.44
N TRP A 315 3.69 -4.36 1.57
CA TRP A 315 4.92 -3.73 1.90
C TRP A 315 5.89 -3.79 0.72
N GLN A 316 6.62 -2.70 0.60
CA GLN A 316 7.10 -2.20 -0.68
C GLN A 316 8.55 -2.65 -0.93
N GLU A 317 9.43 -2.39 0.04
CA GLU A 317 10.79 -1.84 -0.14
C GLU A 317 10.81 -0.41 -0.72
N GLY A 318 11.92 0.33 -0.57
CA GLY A 318 12.47 1.30 -1.54
C GLY A 318 11.68 2.48 -2.19
N SER A 319 12.00 2.93 -3.42
CA SER A 319 12.81 2.33 -4.49
C SER A 319 12.19 1.03 -5.08
N TYR A 320 10.97 0.75 -4.63
CA TYR A 320 10.22 -0.49 -4.51
C TYR A 320 8.79 -0.01 -4.04
N VAL A 321 7.65 -0.72 -4.27
CA VAL A 321 6.22 -0.22 -4.14
C VAL A 321 5.27 -1.44 -3.80
N GLY A 322 3.99 -1.47 -3.33
CA GLY A 322 3.04 -0.50 -2.72
C GLY A 322 1.55 -0.93 -2.56
N LEU A 323 1.20 -1.61 -1.44
CA LEU A 323 -0.12 -1.65 -0.72
C LEU A 323 -1.42 -2.23 -1.40
N PHE A 324 -2.56 -2.08 -0.67
CA PHE A 324 -4.01 -2.15 -1.00
C PHE A 324 -4.86 -3.45 -0.99
N GLY A 325 -5.50 -3.79 0.15
CA GLY A 325 -6.77 -4.56 0.14
C GLY A 325 -7.15 -5.31 1.42
N THR A 326 -7.91 -6.40 1.29
CA THR A 326 -8.04 -7.41 2.37
C THR A 326 -7.17 -8.60 2.01
N TYR A 327 -6.16 -8.87 2.83
CA TYR A 327 -5.14 -9.90 2.60
C TYR A 327 -4.42 -9.74 1.27
N ASN A 328 -4.42 -8.55 0.67
CA ASN A 328 -3.81 -8.38 -0.65
C ASN A 328 -2.29 -8.49 -0.49
N ALA A 329 -1.60 -9.34 -1.23
CA ALA A 329 -0.25 -9.86 -0.97
C ALA A 329 0.14 -10.00 0.52
N PHE A 330 -0.81 -10.59 1.24
CA PHE A 330 -0.61 -11.15 2.57
C PHE A 330 0.66 -12.01 2.58
N ALA A 331 1.65 -11.61 3.38
CA ALA A 331 2.99 -12.20 3.47
C ALA A 331 3.96 -11.95 2.28
N THR A 332 3.74 -10.90 1.46
CA THR A 332 4.81 -10.33 0.63
C THR A 332 5.97 -9.81 1.47
N VAL A 333 7.12 -9.74 0.78
CA VAL A 333 8.46 -9.57 1.35
C VAL A 333 9.16 -8.33 0.78
N ARG A 334 9.13 -8.12 -0.54
CA ARG A 334 9.79 -6.99 -1.23
C ARG A 334 9.42 -6.94 -2.70
N GLY A 335 9.39 -5.76 -3.32
CA GLY A 335 9.70 -5.70 -4.75
C GLY A 335 9.84 -4.30 -5.34
N SER A 336 10.85 -4.17 -6.22
CA SER A 336 11.24 -2.91 -6.86
C SER A 336 10.20 -2.49 -7.88
N ASN A 337 9.51 -1.37 -7.68
CA ASN A 337 8.45 -0.82 -8.54
C ASN A 337 7.25 -1.79 -8.73
N VAL A 338 6.44 -2.01 -7.69
CA VAL A 338 5.40 -3.06 -7.67
C VAL A 338 4.04 -2.56 -7.20
N PHE A 339 2.97 -3.10 -7.77
CA PHE A 339 1.60 -2.67 -7.51
C PHE A 339 0.64 -3.84 -7.46
N MET A 340 -0.30 -3.81 -6.52
CA MET A 340 -1.28 -4.89 -6.33
C MET A 340 -2.64 -4.35 -5.91
N LEU A 341 -3.72 -5.00 -6.36
CA LEU A 341 -5.09 -4.52 -6.08
C LEU A 341 -6.10 -5.66 -5.90
N GLY A 342 -6.70 -5.75 -4.71
CA GLY A 342 -7.90 -6.55 -4.45
C GLY A 342 -7.81 -7.42 -3.19
N ARG A 343 -7.86 -8.75 -3.36
CA ARG A 343 -7.75 -9.72 -2.25
C ARG A 343 -6.78 -10.84 -2.59
N ASN A 344 -5.79 -11.05 -1.73
CA ASN A 344 -4.87 -12.20 -1.79
C ASN A 344 -4.05 -12.34 -3.09
N ASN A 345 -3.91 -11.26 -3.88
CA ASN A 345 -3.04 -11.22 -5.07
C ASN A 345 -1.59 -11.14 -4.61
N ALA A 346 -0.69 -11.98 -5.14
CA ALA A 346 0.60 -12.28 -4.53
C ALA A 346 0.50 -12.72 -3.06
N GLY A 347 -0.65 -13.27 -2.64
CA GLY A 347 -0.75 -13.95 -1.34
C GLY A 347 0.36 -14.99 -1.24
N ASN A 348 1.17 -14.87 -0.19
CA ASN A 348 2.36 -15.67 0.09
C ASN A 348 3.51 -15.56 -0.94
N VAL A 349 3.46 -14.65 -1.93
CA VAL A 349 4.58 -14.45 -2.88
C VAL A 349 5.60 -13.50 -2.27
N PRO A 350 6.86 -13.95 -2.06
CA PRO A 350 7.86 -13.12 -1.41
C PRO A 350 8.29 -11.92 -2.26
N ASP A 351 9.05 -12.22 -3.31
CA ASP A 351 9.76 -11.24 -4.11
C ASP A 351 8.92 -10.91 -5.35
N ILE A 352 8.64 -9.64 -5.57
CA ILE A 352 7.57 -9.20 -6.49
C ILE A 352 8.01 -8.11 -7.47
N ASN A 353 9.31 -7.86 -7.61
CA ASN A 353 9.92 -6.81 -8.47
C ASN A 353 9.20 -6.59 -9.82
N GLY A 354 9.07 -5.33 -10.22
CA GLY A 354 8.50 -4.87 -11.49
C GLY A 354 7.05 -5.24 -11.74
N SER A 355 6.31 -5.78 -10.75
CA SER A 355 5.07 -6.51 -11.01
C SER A 355 3.78 -5.71 -10.76
N VAL A 356 2.71 -6.09 -11.44
CA VAL A 356 1.41 -5.42 -11.44
C VAL A 356 0.30 -6.48 -11.40
N LEU A 357 -0.32 -6.70 -10.24
CA LEU A 357 -1.28 -7.79 -10.02
C LEU A 357 -2.68 -7.30 -9.61
N ILE A 358 -3.70 -7.65 -10.37
CA ILE A 358 -5.05 -7.08 -10.23
C ILE A 358 -6.11 -8.18 -10.16
N GLY A 359 -6.81 -8.29 -9.03
CA GLY A 359 -7.97 -9.18 -8.94
C GLY A 359 -8.22 -9.86 -7.58
N ILE A 360 -8.48 -11.16 -7.64
CA ILE A 360 -8.59 -12.05 -6.47
C ILE A 360 -7.64 -13.23 -6.68
N ASP A 361 -6.86 -13.56 -5.65
CA ASP A 361 -5.90 -14.68 -5.61
C ASP A 361 -4.90 -14.72 -6.80
N GLN A 362 -4.62 -13.58 -7.44
CA GLN A 362 -3.73 -13.53 -8.61
C GLN A 362 -2.30 -13.90 -8.24
N LEU A 363 -1.76 -14.89 -8.97
CA LEU A 363 -0.41 -15.42 -8.81
C LEU A 363 -0.06 -15.82 -7.36
N ASN A 364 -1.03 -16.26 -6.56
CA ASN A 364 -0.78 -16.80 -5.21
C ASN A 364 0.25 -17.96 -5.26
N ALA A 365 1.06 -18.12 -4.21
CA ALA A 365 2.33 -18.87 -4.23
C ALA A 365 2.27 -20.39 -4.53
N GLY A 366 1.10 -20.95 -4.87
CA GLY A 366 0.98 -22.34 -5.36
C GLY A 366 1.77 -22.64 -6.64
N ALA A 367 2.27 -21.61 -7.34
CA ALA A 367 3.19 -21.74 -8.48
C ALA A 367 4.39 -20.77 -8.46
N TYR A 368 4.46 -19.81 -7.53
CA TYR A 368 5.40 -18.68 -7.59
C TYR A 368 6.22 -18.49 -6.33
N THR A 369 7.55 -18.53 -6.47
CA THR A 369 8.54 -18.17 -5.44
C THR A 369 9.08 -16.75 -5.62
N SER A 370 8.95 -16.18 -6.82
CA SER A 370 9.21 -14.77 -7.13
C SER A 370 8.45 -14.33 -8.38
N LEU A 371 8.25 -13.02 -8.51
CA LEU A 371 7.78 -12.34 -9.71
C LEU A 371 8.79 -11.23 -10.03
N ALA A 372 9.19 -11.15 -11.29
CA ALA A 372 10.13 -10.16 -11.80
C ALA A 372 9.60 -9.63 -13.14
N ASP A 373 9.21 -8.36 -13.16
CA ASP A 373 8.62 -7.66 -14.30
C ASP A 373 7.33 -8.32 -14.83
N VAL A 374 6.39 -8.66 -13.95
CA VAL A 374 5.19 -9.46 -14.29
C VAL A 374 3.89 -8.64 -14.29
N PHE A 375 3.05 -8.82 -15.29
CA PHE A 375 1.64 -8.37 -15.29
C PHE A 375 0.70 -9.56 -15.08
N ALA A 376 -0.37 -9.40 -14.26
CA ALA A 376 -1.47 -10.36 -14.21
C ALA A 376 -2.83 -9.75 -13.80
N LEU A 377 -3.89 -10.23 -14.45
CA LEU A 377 -5.28 -9.82 -14.27
C LEU A 377 -6.22 -11.04 -14.25
N GLY A 378 -7.09 -11.16 -13.24
CA GLY A 378 -8.03 -12.29 -13.15
C GLY A 378 -8.81 -12.41 -11.83
N THR A 379 -9.45 -13.56 -11.62
CA THR A 379 -10.24 -13.88 -10.41
C THR A 379 -9.93 -15.27 -9.83
N LYS A 380 -8.88 -15.92 -10.35
CA LYS A 380 -8.43 -17.29 -10.03
C LYS A 380 -6.91 -17.39 -10.18
N ALA A 381 -6.29 -18.45 -9.67
CA ALA A 381 -4.84 -18.65 -9.77
C ALA A 381 -4.30 -18.60 -11.23
N THR A 382 -5.07 -19.12 -12.20
CA THR A 382 -4.84 -18.86 -13.63
C THR A 382 -5.39 -17.47 -13.98
N PRO A 383 -4.54 -16.51 -14.42
CA PRO A 383 -4.99 -15.19 -14.82
C PRO A 383 -5.70 -15.23 -16.18
N LEU A 384 -6.66 -14.34 -16.39
CA LEU A 384 -7.31 -14.13 -17.69
C LEU A 384 -6.33 -13.55 -18.71
N LEU A 385 -5.48 -12.64 -18.26
CA LEU A 385 -4.44 -11.97 -19.04
C LEU A 385 -3.22 -11.79 -18.15
N ALA A 386 -2.05 -12.24 -18.61
CA ALA A 386 -0.79 -12.06 -17.91
C ALA A 386 0.39 -11.99 -18.88
N GLY A 387 1.57 -11.67 -18.37
CA GLY A 387 2.76 -11.52 -19.22
C GLY A 387 3.96 -11.01 -18.45
N LYS A 388 5.05 -10.73 -19.19
CA LYS A 388 6.25 -10.11 -18.62
C LYS A 388 6.71 -8.89 -19.43
N PHE A 389 7.05 -7.81 -18.74
CA PHE A 389 7.51 -6.57 -19.34
C PHE A 389 8.93 -6.71 -19.93
N ASP A 390 9.82 -7.46 -19.26
CA ASP A 390 11.21 -7.72 -19.66
C ASP A 390 11.38 -8.27 -21.09
N THR A 391 10.38 -9.01 -21.56
CA THR A 391 10.37 -9.74 -22.83
C THR A 391 9.28 -9.28 -23.79
N GLY A 392 8.42 -8.34 -23.36
CA GLY A 392 7.30 -7.83 -24.15
C GLY A 392 6.32 -8.92 -24.58
N ARG A 393 6.02 -9.88 -23.69
CA ARG A 393 5.17 -11.05 -23.97
C ARG A 393 3.86 -11.01 -23.19
N VAL A 394 2.77 -11.42 -23.84
CA VAL A 394 1.41 -11.44 -23.30
C VAL A 394 0.73 -12.78 -23.59
N GLY A 395 0.05 -13.34 -22.58
CA GLY A 395 -0.69 -14.59 -22.64
C GLY A 395 -2.14 -14.44 -22.15
N ILE A 396 -3.08 -15.02 -22.88
CA ILE A 396 -4.49 -15.15 -22.50
C ILE A 396 -4.72 -16.52 -21.87
N ASN A 397 -5.38 -16.55 -20.71
CA ASN A 397 -5.62 -17.75 -19.88
C ASN A 397 -4.31 -18.53 -19.57
N CYS A 398 -3.19 -17.83 -19.52
CA CYS A 398 -1.84 -18.40 -19.47
C CYS A 398 -1.04 -17.78 -18.31
N LEU A 399 -0.24 -18.60 -17.62
CA LEU A 399 0.69 -18.13 -16.59
C LEU A 399 1.91 -17.42 -17.26
N PRO A 400 2.47 -16.33 -16.69
CA PRO A 400 3.52 -15.50 -17.32
C PRO A 400 4.73 -16.28 -17.87
N GLU A 401 5.20 -17.28 -17.14
CA GLU A 401 6.34 -18.13 -17.48
C GLU A 401 6.03 -19.10 -18.63
N ASN A 402 4.75 -19.43 -18.81
CA ASN A 402 4.24 -20.29 -19.89
C ASN A 402 3.89 -19.50 -21.17
N VAL A 403 4.19 -18.20 -21.23
CA VAL A 403 3.94 -17.35 -22.41
C VAL A 403 5.03 -17.59 -23.47
N LYS A 404 4.76 -18.56 -24.36
CA LYS A 404 5.72 -19.11 -25.33
C LYS A 404 6.22 -18.08 -26.37
N ARG A 405 5.45 -17.03 -26.71
CA ARG A 405 5.79 -15.96 -27.69
C ARG A 405 5.16 -14.60 -27.33
N ARG A 406 5.30 -13.59 -28.21
CA ARG A 406 4.80 -12.22 -27.99
C ARG A 406 3.30 -12.17 -27.67
N LEU A 407 2.50 -12.98 -28.36
CA LEU A 407 1.11 -13.27 -27.99
C LEU A 407 0.92 -14.79 -27.88
N HIS A 408 0.38 -15.26 -26.75
CA HIS A 408 0.00 -16.65 -26.53
C HIS A 408 -1.50 -16.74 -26.16
N ILE A 409 -2.25 -17.63 -26.81
CA ILE A 409 -3.63 -17.98 -26.41
C ILE A 409 -3.60 -19.44 -25.96
N PHE A 410 -3.80 -19.68 -24.67
CA PHE A 410 -3.61 -21.00 -24.05
C PHE A 410 -4.92 -21.56 -23.49
N GLU A 411 -5.21 -22.83 -23.78
CA GLU A 411 -6.28 -23.58 -23.11
C GLU A 411 -5.73 -24.83 -22.39
N SER A 412 -4.74 -25.50 -22.95
CA SER A 412 -4.05 -26.65 -22.33
C SER A 412 -2.77 -27.00 -23.09
N ASP A 413 -1.74 -27.52 -22.40
CA ASP A 413 -0.42 -27.79 -22.99
C ASP A 413 -0.45 -28.86 -24.10
N SER A 414 0.07 -28.53 -25.28
CA SER A 414 0.17 -29.45 -26.42
C SER A 414 1.26 -30.52 -26.25
N GLY A 415 2.12 -30.40 -25.23
CA GLY A 415 3.35 -31.17 -25.09
C GLY A 415 4.50 -30.65 -25.96
N CYS A 416 4.27 -29.61 -26.78
CA CYS A 416 5.31 -28.94 -27.54
C CYS A 416 6.01 -27.89 -26.68
N GLY A 417 7.12 -28.27 -26.05
CA GLY A 417 7.87 -27.42 -25.11
C GLY A 417 8.49 -26.15 -25.73
N THR A 418 8.77 -26.14 -27.04
CA THR A 418 9.38 -24.99 -27.74
C THR A 418 8.74 -24.81 -29.13
N PRO A 419 8.13 -23.64 -29.44
CA PRO A 419 7.59 -23.38 -30.78
C PRO A 419 8.68 -23.39 -31.86
N ALA A 420 8.50 -24.22 -32.89
CA ALA A 420 9.57 -24.72 -33.76
C ALA A 420 10.27 -23.72 -34.71
N SER A 421 9.80 -22.46 -34.80
CA SER A 421 10.51 -21.39 -35.51
C SER A 421 10.82 -20.26 -34.53
N LEU A 422 12.10 -19.98 -34.29
CA LEU A 422 12.51 -18.83 -33.48
C LEU A 422 12.14 -17.51 -34.16
N ASP A 423 12.29 -17.44 -35.49
CA ASP A 423 12.33 -16.17 -36.22
C ASP A 423 10.98 -15.74 -36.83
N SER A 424 10.04 -16.67 -37.03
CA SER A 424 8.74 -16.41 -37.70
C SER A 424 7.55 -16.25 -36.74
N GLY A 425 7.65 -16.76 -35.51
CA GLY A 425 6.49 -16.94 -34.62
C GLY A 425 6.32 -15.80 -33.60
N SER A 426 5.43 -14.84 -33.88
CA SER A 426 4.96 -13.86 -32.87
C SER A 426 3.69 -14.31 -32.12
N LEU A 427 2.81 -15.08 -32.78
CA LEU A 427 1.58 -15.63 -32.22
C LEU A 427 1.72 -17.13 -31.97
N VAL A 428 1.22 -17.61 -30.82
CA VAL A 428 0.97 -19.03 -30.53
C VAL A 428 -0.48 -19.17 -30.05
N ILE A 429 -1.14 -20.25 -30.47
CA ILE A 429 -2.45 -20.69 -29.98
C ILE A 429 -2.27 -22.16 -29.61
N GLU A 430 -2.72 -22.59 -28.44
CA GLU A 430 -2.34 -23.89 -27.87
C GLU A 430 -3.48 -24.59 -27.10
N ARG A 431 -3.74 -25.85 -27.49
CA ARG A 431 -4.61 -26.81 -26.80
C ARG A 431 -4.04 -28.24 -26.90
N ASN A 432 -4.21 -29.03 -25.86
CA ASN A 432 -3.88 -30.46 -25.78
C ASN A 432 -4.76 -31.43 -26.59
N THR A 433 -5.63 -30.91 -27.47
CA THR A 433 -6.46 -31.73 -28.38
C THR A 433 -6.48 -31.09 -29.78
N HIS A 434 -7.63 -30.61 -30.25
CA HIS A 434 -7.75 -29.91 -31.53
C HIS A 434 -7.50 -28.42 -31.30
N THR A 435 -6.33 -27.93 -31.71
CA THR A 435 -6.04 -26.50 -31.81
C THR A 435 -6.48 -25.99 -33.19
N GLY A 436 -7.16 -24.84 -33.26
CA GLY A 436 -7.63 -24.28 -34.52
C GLY A 436 -7.89 -22.77 -34.45
N ILE A 437 -7.94 -22.13 -35.62
CA ILE A 437 -8.31 -20.73 -35.79
C ILE A 437 -9.65 -20.68 -36.51
N LEU A 438 -10.67 -20.14 -35.84
CA LEU A 438 -12.00 -19.95 -36.42
C LEU A 438 -12.09 -18.56 -37.04
N VAL A 439 -12.13 -18.49 -38.37
CA VAL A 439 -12.31 -17.24 -39.13
C VAL A 439 -13.71 -17.24 -39.74
N GLN A 440 -14.65 -16.53 -39.11
CA GLN A 440 -16.06 -16.49 -39.51
C GLN A 440 -16.40 -15.22 -40.29
N THR A 441 -17.20 -15.38 -41.35
CA THR A 441 -17.80 -14.30 -42.13
C THR A 441 -19.22 -14.70 -42.59
N PRO A 442 -20.04 -13.78 -43.11
CA PRO A 442 -21.29 -14.13 -43.80
C PRO A 442 -21.08 -15.11 -44.96
N ASN A 443 -22.16 -15.78 -45.38
CA ASN A 443 -22.15 -16.81 -46.44
C ASN A 443 -21.76 -16.31 -47.84
N THR A 444 -21.66 -15.00 -48.06
CA THR A 444 -21.18 -14.38 -49.30
C THR A 444 -19.73 -13.91 -49.24
N SER A 445 -19.09 -14.00 -48.06
CA SER A 445 -17.81 -13.34 -47.75
C SER A 445 -16.61 -14.29 -47.73
N ILE A 446 -15.42 -13.71 -47.70
CA ILE A 446 -14.14 -14.42 -47.75
C ILE A 446 -13.51 -14.43 -46.36
N ALA A 447 -13.25 -15.63 -45.82
CA ALA A 447 -12.36 -15.82 -44.68
C ALA A 447 -10.93 -16.08 -45.18
N GLY A 448 -9.89 -15.64 -44.46
CA GLY A 448 -8.53 -15.93 -44.88
C GLY A 448 -7.40 -15.44 -43.97
N ILE A 449 -6.19 -15.88 -44.32
CA ILE A 449 -4.91 -15.47 -43.77
C ILE A 449 -4.08 -14.97 -44.95
N TYR A 450 -3.59 -13.73 -44.88
CA TYR A 450 -2.87 -13.07 -45.97
C TYR A 450 -1.40 -12.87 -45.62
N PHE A 451 -0.55 -12.84 -46.65
CA PHE A 451 0.85 -12.49 -46.58
C PHE A 451 1.09 -11.32 -47.54
N GLY A 452 1.80 -10.29 -47.08
CA GLY A 452 2.17 -9.14 -47.87
C GLY A 452 3.61 -8.71 -47.57
N ASP A 453 4.14 -7.89 -48.46
CA ASP A 453 5.49 -7.32 -48.44
C ASP A 453 5.40 -5.80 -48.71
N PRO A 454 6.51 -5.04 -48.84
CA PRO A 454 6.45 -3.61 -49.14
C PRO A 454 5.85 -3.27 -50.51
N GLU A 455 5.66 -4.25 -51.40
CA GLU A 455 5.22 -4.07 -52.78
C GLU A 455 3.74 -4.50 -53.02
N ASP A 456 3.22 -5.50 -52.30
CA ASP A 456 1.82 -5.97 -52.36
C ASP A 456 1.30 -6.39 -50.95
N ASP A 457 0.18 -5.81 -50.50
CA ASP A 457 -0.45 -6.14 -49.21
C ASP A 457 -1.11 -7.54 -49.19
N GLN A 458 -1.27 -8.14 -50.36
CA GLN A 458 -1.82 -9.48 -50.57
C GLN A 458 -0.94 -10.33 -51.51
N ALA A 459 0.39 -10.21 -51.44
CA ALA A 459 1.33 -11.02 -52.21
C ALA A 459 1.05 -12.54 -52.17
N GLY A 460 0.54 -13.05 -51.04
CA GLY A 460 0.13 -14.45 -50.87
C GLY A 460 -1.00 -14.65 -49.85
N GLY A 461 -1.44 -15.90 -49.65
CA GLY A 461 -2.39 -16.24 -48.59
C GLY A 461 -3.13 -17.58 -48.75
N PHE A 462 -3.99 -17.86 -47.77
CA PHE A 462 -4.95 -18.97 -47.74
C PHE A 462 -6.35 -18.42 -47.50
N THR A 463 -7.33 -18.79 -48.32
CA THR A 463 -8.71 -18.26 -48.20
C THR A 463 -9.80 -19.35 -48.34
N TYR A 464 -10.95 -19.09 -47.73
CA TYR A 464 -12.21 -19.80 -47.97
C TYR A 464 -13.28 -18.84 -48.50
N HIS A 465 -13.85 -19.16 -49.65
CA HIS A 465 -14.90 -18.39 -50.32
C HIS A 465 -16.27 -19.04 -50.09
N HIS A 466 -17.01 -18.57 -49.08
CA HIS A 466 -18.30 -19.15 -48.68
C HIS A 466 -19.34 -19.16 -49.81
N GLY A 467 -19.37 -18.12 -50.66
CA GLY A 467 -20.32 -18.04 -51.77
C GLY A 467 -20.09 -19.04 -52.93
N THR A 468 -19.04 -19.87 -52.83
CA THR A 468 -18.66 -20.85 -53.87
C THR A 468 -18.17 -22.20 -53.32
N ASP A 469 -18.13 -22.36 -51.99
CA ASP A 469 -17.50 -23.48 -51.27
C ASP A 469 -16.13 -23.90 -51.82
N GLN A 470 -15.19 -22.96 -51.83
CA GLN A 470 -13.82 -23.15 -52.32
C GLN A 470 -12.78 -22.73 -51.28
N ALA A 471 -11.84 -23.64 -50.99
CA ALA A 471 -10.57 -23.31 -50.36
C ALA A 471 -9.51 -22.99 -51.43
N ARG A 472 -8.67 -21.98 -51.20
CA ARG A 472 -7.70 -21.48 -52.20
C ARG A 472 -6.32 -21.21 -51.59
N VAL A 473 -5.29 -21.36 -52.42
CA VAL A 473 -3.90 -20.99 -52.13
C VAL A 473 -3.47 -19.89 -53.09
N ARG A 474 -2.93 -18.79 -52.54
CA ARG A 474 -2.52 -17.58 -53.26
C ARG A 474 -1.02 -17.32 -53.08
N ALA A 475 -0.34 -16.97 -54.17
CA ALA A 475 1.06 -16.55 -54.21
C ALA A 475 1.32 -15.71 -55.47
N GLY A 476 2.26 -14.75 -55.41
CA GLY A 476 2.57 -13.87 -56.55
C GLY A 476 1.34 -13.09 -57.03
N ALA A 477 0.59 -12.52 -56.08
CA ALA A 477 -0.66 -11.79 -56.32
C ALA A 477 -1.81 -12.60 -56.99
N THR A 478 -1.70 -13.94 -57.14
CA THR A 478 -2.69 -14.76 -57.87
C THR A 478 -3.03 -16.09 -57.17
N ASN A 479 -4.18 -16.68 -57.52
CA ASN A 479 -4.61 -17.98 -57.02
C ASN A 479 -3.94 -19.10 -57.81
N ILE A 480 -3.09 -19.90 -57.16
CA ILE A 480 -2.32 -20.96 -57.81
C ILE A 480 -2.96 -22.36 -57.70
N ALA A 481 -3.82 -22.56 -56.68
CA ALA A 481 -4.57 -23.79 -56.48
C ALA A 481 -5.96 -23.53 -55.87
N PHE A 482 -6.93 -24.34 -56.28
CA PHE A 482 -8.33 -24.32 -55.80
C PHE A 482 -8.77 -25.73 -55.45
N PHE A 483 -9.49 -25.86 -54.34
CA PHE A 483 -10.08 -27.11 -53.87
C PHE A 483 -11.59 -26.91 -53.66
N SER A 484 -12.41 -27.78 -54.24
CA SER A 484 -13.86 -27.83 -54.04
C SER A 484 -14.32 -29.25 -53.67
N THR A 485 -15.62 -29.42 -53.45
CA THR A 485 -16.26 -30.73 -53.25
C THR A 485 -16.20 -31.66 -54.47
N THR A 486 -15.82 -31.16 -55.64
CA THR A 486 -15.87 -31.89 -56.92
C THR A 486 -14.56 -31.87 -57.73
N ALA A 487 -13.63 -30.97 -57.44
CA ALA A 487 -12.41 -30.81 -58.23
C ALA A 487 -11.23 -30.25 -57.41
N ILE A 488 -10.02 -30.57 -57.89
CA ILE A 488 -8.79 -29.84 -57.57
C ILE A 488 -8.33 -29.19 -58.86
N ASN A 489 -8.11 -27.87 -58.85
CA ASN A 489 -7.58 -27.12 -59.98
C ASN A 489 -6.22 -26.54 -59.58
N ILE A 490 -5.19 -26.77 -60.40
CA ILE A 490 -3.81 -26.36 -60.16
C ILE A 490 -3.32 -25.63 -61.42
N ALA A 491 -2.84 -24.41 -61.27
CA ALA A 491 -2.39 -23.58 -62.40
C ALA A 491 -1.02 -24.00 -62.97
N ALA A 492 -0.32 -24.93 -62.30
CA ALA A 492 1.04 -25.38 -62.60
C ALA A 492 1.09 -26.90 -62.92
N PRO A 493 2.15 -27.40 -63.57
CA PRO A 493 2.30 -28.82 -63.87
C PRO A 493 2.38 -29.70 -62.61
N ILE A 494 1.96 -30.96 -62.73
CA ILE A 494 1.96 -31.93 -61.63
C ILE A 494 3.23 -32.78 -61.70
N PHE A 495 3.93 -32.88 -60.57
CA PHE A 495 5.18 -33.61 -60.42
C PHE A 495 5.04 -34.78 -59.42
N ARG A 496 5.80 -35.85 -59.64
CA ARG A 496 6.00 -36.96 -58.70
C ARG A 496 7.49 -37.18 -58.52
N SER A 497 7.98 -37.05 -57.27
CA SER A 497 9.39 -37.22 -56.92
C SER A 497 10.37 -36.39 -57.78
N GLY A 498 9.97 -35.16 -58.13
CA GLY A 498 10.74 -34.24 -58.99
C GLY A 498 10.50 -34.38 -60.50
N SER A 499 9.93 -35.50 -60.97
CA SER A 499 9.61 -35.72 -62.39
C SER A 499 8.20 -35.23 -62.73
N GLN A 500 8.04 -34.46 -63.81
CA GLN A 500 6.73 -34.03 -64.30
C GLN A 500 5.94 -35.25 -64.82
N VAL A 501 4.69 -35.42 -64.36
CA VAL A 501 3.81 -36.52 -64.78
C VAL A 501 2.58 -36.04 -65.57
N VAL A 502 2.08 -34.84 -65.27
CA VAL A 502 0.99 -34.18 -66.01
C VAL A 502 1.35 -32.70 -66.18
N ASN A 503 0.97 -32.11 -67.31
CA ASN A 503 1.08 -30.68 -67.59
C ASN A 503 -0.29 -30.21 -68.11
N THR A 504 -0.42 -28.98 -68.58
CA THR A 504 -1.59 -28.51 -69.32
C THR A 504 -1.93 -29.47 -70.46
N ARG A 505 -3.24 -29.63 -70.70
CA ARG A 505 -3.79 -30.49 -71.76
C ARG A 505 -3.05 -30.27 -73.07
N LYS A 506 -2.69 -31.35 -73.77
CA LYS A 506 -2.22 -31.26 -75.15
C LYS A 506 -3.43 -31.06 -76.07
N THR A 507 -3.60 -29.82 -76.49
CA THR A 507 -4.59 -29.34 -77.45
C THR A 507 -4.34 -29.90 -78.86
N GLY A 508 -5.30 -29.73 -79.77
CA GLY A 508 -5.19 -30.17 -81.17
C GLY A 508 -5.49 -31.66 -81.42
N TRP A 509 -6.04 -32.39 -80.45
CA TRP A 509 -6.52 -33.77 -80.61
C TRP A 509 -8.04 -33.82 -80.83
N GLY A 510 -8.48 -34.35 -81.97
CA GLY A 510 -9.89 -34.65 -82.24
C GLY A 510 -10.37 -35.93 -81.55
N THR A 511 -11.66 -36.00 -81.22
CA THR A 511 -12.30 -37.21 -80.67
C THR A 511 -12.30 -38.33 -81.72
N ALA A 512 -11.76 -39.50 -81.38
CA ALA A 512 -11.76 -40.66 -82.26
C ALA A 512 -13.17 -41.28 -82.41
N THR A 513 -13.50 -41.78 -83.60
CA THR A 513 -14.79 -42.42 -83.94
C THR A 513 -14.66 -43.95 -84.07
N GLY A 514 -15.79 -44.65 -84.08
CA GLY A 514 -15.84 -46.12 -84.16
C GLY A 514 -16.00 -46.83 -82.81
N THR A 515 -15.77 -48.15 -82.79
CA THR A 515 -15.92 -48.99 -81.58
C THR A 515 -14.72 -48.86 -80.65
N ALA A 516 -14.95 -48.72 -79.35
CA ALA A 516 -13.94 -48.78 -78.30
C ALA A 516 -14.15 -50.04 -77.44
N THR A 517 -13.14 -50.90 -77.34
CA THR A 517 -13.30 -52.24 -76.74
C THR A 517 -12.24 -52.46 -75.66
N ARG A 518 -12.67 -52.70 -74.42
CA ARG A 518 -11.81 -52.90 -73.22
C ARG A 518 -11.76 -54.37 -72.75
N THR A 519 -11.90 -55.33 -73.66
CA THR A 519 -11.88 -56.78 -73.35
C THR A 519 -10.47 -57.38 -73.41
N THR A 520 -10.34 -58.68 -73.10
CA THR A 520 -9.09 -59.46 -73.15
C THR A 520 -8.22 -59.12 -74.36
N PHE A 521 -6.92 -58.92 -74.15
CA PHE A 521 -5.98 -58.52 -75.19
C PHE A 521 -4.80 -59.48 -75.23
N ASN A 522 -4.76 -60.37 -76.22
CA ASN A 522 -3.62 -61.23 -76.46
C ASN A 522 -2.68 -60.56 -77.48
N THR A 523 -1.53 -60.07 -77.01
CA THR A 523 -0.49 -59.45 -77.84
C THR A 523 0.04 -60.38 -78.93
N ALA A 524 -0.05 -61.69 -78.76
CA ALA A 524 0.41 -62.67 -79.75
C ALA A 524 -0.62 -62.96 -80.87
N THR A 525 -1.89 -62.53 -80.73
CA THR A 525 -2.97 -62.86 -81.69
C THR A 525 -3.91 -61.69 -81.99
N VAL A 526 -3.44 -60.44 -81.83
CA VAL A 526 -4.23 -59.23 -82.09
C VAL A 526 -4.30 -58.95 -83.60
N THR A 527 -5.52 -58.68 -84.12
CA THR A 527 -5.74 -58.19 -85.49
C THR A 527 -5.73 -56.66 -85.56
N LEU A 528 -5.47 -56.08 -86.74
CA LEU A 528 -5.45 -54.61 -86.91
C LEU A 528 -6.75 -53.91 -86.46
N PRO A 529 -7.97 -54.41 -86.74
CA PRO A 529 -9.19 -53.83 -86.18
C PRO A 529 -9.24 -53.86 -84.65
N GLN A 530 -8.89 -54.99 -84.04
CA GLN A 530 -8.84 -55.12 -82.57
C GLN A 530 -7.77 -54.20 -81.94
N LEU A 531 -6.64 -53.98 -82.62
CA LEU A 531 -5.65 -53.00 -82.21
C LEU A 531 -6.21 -51.58 -82.30
N ALA A 532 -6.91 -51.23 -83.39
CA ALA A 532 -7.54 -49.93 -83.55
C ALA A 532 -8.63 -49.67 -82.49
N GLU A 533 -9.46 -50.67 -82.15
CA GLU A 533 -10.44 -50.58 -81.06
C GLU A 533 -9.81 -50.37 -79.67
N ARG A 534 -8.62 -50.95 -79.42
CA ARG A 534 -7.86 -50.80 -78.17
C ARG A 534 -7.13 -49.46 -78.10
N VAL A 535 -6.55 -49.00 -79.21
CA VAL A 535 -5.97 -47.65 -79.33
C VAL A 535 -7.07 -46.60 -79.21
N LYS A 536 -8.26 -46.82 -79.79
CA LYS A 536 -9.41 -45.94 -79.59
C LYS A 536 -9.83 -45.92 -78.12
N ALA A 537 -9.95 -47.07 -77.45
CA ALA A 537 -10.27 -47.11 -76.03
C ALA A 537 -9.26 -46.31 -75.18
N LEU A 538 -7.95 -46.44 -75.47
CA LEU A 538 -6.91 -45.65 -74.79
C LEU A 538 -7.02 -44.15 -75.10
N LEU A 539 -7.32 -43.76 -76.34
CA LEU A 539 -7.54 -42.35 -76.70
C LEU A 539 -8.80 -41.80 -76.01
N ASP A 540 -9.89 -42.56 -75.97
CA ASP A 540 -11.12 -42.21 -75.25
C ASP A 540 -10.87 -42.05 -73.74
N ASP A 541 -10.05 -42.93 -73.14
CA ASP A 541 -9.65 -42.89 -71.73
C ASP A 541 -8.73 -41.68 -71.43
N LEU A 542 -8.03 -41.12 -72.43
CA LEU A 542 -7.14 -39.95 -72.28
C LEU A 542 -7.80 -38.62 -72.67
N HIS A 543 -8.82 -38.62 -73.52
CA HIS A 543 -9.43 -37.44 -74.14
C HIS A 543 -10.55 -36.83 -73.30
N PHE A 544 -10.73 -35.52 -73.37
CA PHE A 544 -11.67 -34.81 -72.48
C PHE A 544 -13.15 -34.98 -72.88
N ALA A 545 -13.45 -35.10 -74.18
CA ALA A 545 -14.83 -35.12 -74.68
C ALA A 545 -15.51 -36.48 -74.52
N THR A 546 -14.75 -37.50 -74.12
CA THR A 546 -15.16 -38.92 -73.98
C THR A 546 -15.35 -39.35 -72.53
N ALA A 547 -15.41 -38.39 -71.59
CA ALA A 547 -15.37 -38.61 -70.14
C ALA A 547 -14.08 -39.29 -69.62
N GLY A 548 -13.01 -39.28 -70.44
CA GLY A 548 -11.67 -39.70 -70.05
C GLY A 548 -10.91 -38.64 -69.24
N HIS A 549 -9.63 -38.91 -68.97
CA HIS A 549 -8.77 -38.11 -68.08
C HIS A 549 -8.48 -36.68 -68.57
N GLY A 550 -8.84 -36.31 -69.81
CA GLY A 550 -8.71 -34.94 -70.33
C GLY A 550 -7.28 -34.43 -70.56
N LEU A 551 -6.30 -35.34 -70.56
CA LEU A 551 -4.87 -35.07 -70.81
C LEU A 551 -4.62 -34.63 -72.26
N ILE A 552 -5.45 -35.09 -73.19
CA ILE A 552 -5.52 -34.62 -74.58
C ILE A 552 -6.91 -34.06 -74.90
N GLY A 553 -7.00 -33.22 -75.92
CA GLY A 553 -8.28 -32.74 -76.45
C GLY A 553 -8.11 -31.68 -77.53
N ALA A 554 -9.22 -31.05 -77.90
CA ALA A 554 -9.18 -29.75 -78.58
C ALA A 554 -8.44 -28.73 -77.70
#